data_AF-A0A2R7M7T8-F1
#
_entry.id   AF-A0A2R7M7T8-F1
#
_cell.length_a   1.000
_cell.length_b   1.000
_cell.length_c   1.000
_cell.angle_alpha   90.00
_cell.angle_beta   90.00
_cell.angle_gamma   90.00
#
_symmetry.space_group_name_H-M   'P 1'
#
loop_
_entity.id
_entity.type
_entity.pdbx_description
1 polymer ?
#
loop_
_entity_poly.entity_id
_entity_poly.type
_entity_poly.pdbx_seq_one_letter_code
_entity_poly.pdbx_strand_id
1 'polypeptide(L)'
;MAAIGEEYEFSANKVQRLLVSMGEPIRPRGPKKPAITREQVQRMVLQYEQGEAIAAIATLVGISYAQTRSCLIEAGVQMRLRGGAR
;
A
#
# COMPACT_ATOMS: atom_id res chain seq x y z
N MET A 1 12.77 16.66 4.14
CA MET A 1 11.54 17.47 3.94
C MET A 1 10.96 17.97 5.24
N ALA A 2 10.90 17.15 6.31
CA ALA A 2 10.43 17.62 7.62
C ALA A 2 11.29 18.76 8.19
N ALA A 3 12.63 18.61 8.22
CA ALA A 3 13.53 19.67 8.71
C ALA A 3 13.39 21.01 7.96
N ILE A 4 13.36 20.98 6.62
CA ILE A 4 13.11 22.17 5.78
C ILE A 4 11.68 22.70 5.98
N GLY A 5 10.71 21.82 6.22
CA GLY A 5 9.34 22.24 6.50
C GLY A 5 9.21 23.01 7.82
N GLU A 6 9.93 22.59 8.84
CA GLU A 6 9.91 23.20 10.17
C GLU A 6 10.54 24.61 10.17
N GLU A 7 11.63 24.79 9.42
CA GLU A 7 12.32 26.09 9.26
C GLU A 7 11.48 27.14 8.52
N TYR A 8 10.58 26.71 7.62
CA TYR A 8 9.77 27.60 6.78
C TYR A 8 8.26 27.48 7.04
N GLU A 9 7.85 26.86 8.15
CA GLU A 9 6.44 26.56 8.50
C GLU A 9 5.64 25.89 7.36
N PHE A 10 6.32 25.10 6.53
CA PHE A 10 5.72 24.38 5.43
C PHE A 10 5.52 22.92 5.79
N SER A 11 4.36 22.39 5.40
CA SER A 11 4.19 20.94 5.42
C SER A 11 5.21 20.27 4.50
N ALA A 12 5.63 19.06 4.84
CA ALA A 12 6.54 18.29 4.00
C ALA A 12 6.03 18.13 2.55
N ASN A 13 4.71 18.10 2.35
CA ASN A 13 4.08 18.05 1.04
C ASN A 13 4.22 19.40 0.29
N LYS A 14 4.11 20.54 0.98
CA LYS A 14 4.32 21.86 0.37
C LYS A 14 5.78 22.05 -0.07
N VAL A 15 6.74 21.63 0.76
CA VAL A 15 8.17 21.60 0.38
C VAL A 15 8.39 20.70 -0.83
N GLN A 16 7.77 19.52 -0.86
CA GLN A 16 7.85 18.61 -2.01
C GLN A 16 7.36 19.28 -3.30
N ARG A 17 6.19 19.91 -3.27
CA ARG A 17 5.60 20.57 -4.45
C ARG A 17 6.44 21.73 -4.97
N LEU A 18 7.03 22.52 -4.06
CA LEU A 18 7.91 23.63 -4.45
C LEU A 18 9.18 23.11 -5.15
N LEU A 19 9.80 22.06 -4.62
CA LEU A 19 10.97 21.44 -5.25
C LEU A 19 10.64 20.90 -6.65
N VAL A 20 9.53 20.19 -6.81
CA VAL A 20 9.08 19.75 -8.16
C VAL A 20 8.84 20.95 -9.08
N SER A 21 8.18 22.00 -8.58
CA SER A 21 7.85 23.19 -9.39
C SER A 21 9.08 23.97 -9.83
N MET A 22 10.17 23.93 -9.07
CA MET A 22 11.45 24.56 -9.44
C MET A 22 12.33 23.65 -10.31
N GLY A 23 11.84 22.46 -10.68
CA GLY A 23 12.58 21.52 -11.51
C GLY A 23 13.64 20.72 -10.74
N GLU A 24 13.67 20.83 -9.41
CA GLU A 24 14.60 20.08 -8.58
C GLU A 24 14.23 18.59 -8.56
N PRO A 25 15.17 17.70 -8.94
CA PRO A 25 14.89 16.27 -8.97
C PRO A 25 14.72 15.72 -7.55
N ILE A 26 13.50 15.34 -7.22
CA ILE A 26 13.21 14.69 -5.95
C ILE A 26 13.62 13.23 -6.05
N ARG A 27 14.55 12.80 -5.18
CA ARG A 27 14.92 11.39 -5.07
C ARG A 27 13.66 10.54 -4.92
N PRO A 28 13.45 9.53 -5.78
CA PRO A 28 12.29 8.66 -5.69
C PRO A 28 12.24 8.00 -4.31
N ARG A 29 11.03 7.88 -3.75
CA ARG A 29 10.79 7.20 -2.47
C ARG A 29 11.10 5.72 -2.62
N GLY A 30 12.33 5.34 -2.29
CA GLY A 30 12.79 3.94 -2.23
C GLY A 30 12.57 3.14 -3.52
N PRO A 31 12.95 1.86 -3.52
CA PRO A 31 12.55 0.96 -4.59
C PRO A 31 11.03 0.85 -4.62
N LYS A 32 10.42 1.03 -5.81
CA LYS A 32 9.02 0.66 -6.03
C LYS A 32 8.87 -0.80 -5.65
N LYS A 33 7.95 -1.12 -4.72
CA LYS A 33 7.63 -2.52 -4.40
C LYS A 33 7.30 -3.26 -5.72
N PRO A 34 7.71 -4.52 -5.88
CA PRO A 34 7.43 -5.28 -7.08
C PRO A 34 5.92 -5.27 -7.35
N ALA A 35 5.54 -5.06 -8.61
CA ALA A 35 4.14 -5.05 -9.02
C ALA A 35 3.57 -6.47 -8.84
N ILE A 36 2.43 -6.58 -8.17
CA ILE A 36 1.74 -7.85 -7.99
C ILE A 36 1.19 -8.29 -9.35
N THR A 37 1.48 -9.53 -9.75
CA THR A 37 0.99 -10.07 -11.02
C THR A 37 -0.49 -10.46 -10.90
N ARG A 38 -1.19 -10.49 -12.03
CA ARG A 38 -2.59 -10.92 -12.09
C ARG A 38 -2.80 -12.33 -11.52
N GLU A 39 -1.84 -13.23 -11.74
CA GLU A 39 -1.85 -14.60 -11.22
C GLU A 39 -1.70 -14.64 -9.70
N GLN A 40 -0.90 -13.75 -9.11
CA GLN A 40 -0.83 -13.62 -7.66
C GLN A 40 -2.16 -13.13 -7.09
N VAL A 41 -2.79 -12.14 -7.72
CA VAL A 41 -4.13 -11.67 -7.30
C VAL A 41 -5.15 -12.80 -7.36
N GLN A 42 -5.21 -13.57 -8.45
CA GLN A 42 -6.13 -14.70 -8.58
C GLN A 42 -5.91 -15.76 -7.48
N ARG A 43 -4.65 -16.09 -7.17
CA ARG A 43 -4.33 -17.00 -6.06
C ARG A 43 -4.78 -16.45 -4.71
N MET A 44 -4.57 -15.15 -4.46
CA MET A 44 -5.02 -14.50 -3.23
C MET A 44 -6.54 -14.54 -3.09
N VAL A 45 -7.29 -14.29 -4.17
CA VAL A 45 -8.75 -14.37 -4.19
C VAL A 45 -9.20 -15.79 -3.85
N LEU A 46 -8.66 -16.81 -4.52
CA LEU A 46 -9.02 -18.21 -4.28
C LEU A 46 -8.76 -18.62 -2.82
N GLN A 47 -7.57 -18.31 -2.29
CA GLN A 47 -7.24 -18.62 -0.89
C GLN A 47 -8.19 -17.91 0.07
N TYR A 48 -8.46 -16.63 -0.19
CA TYR A 48 -9.40 -15.87 0.61
C TYR A 48 -10.76 -16.56 0.60
N GLU A 49 -11.34 -16.83 -0.57
CA GLU A 49 -12.64 -17.50 -0.72
C GLU A 49 -12.70 -18.86 0.02
N GLN A 50 -11.60 -19.62 0.03
CA GLN A 50 -11.48 -20.89 0.75
C GLN A 50 -11.53 -20.77 2.28
N GLY A 51 -11.36 -19.57 2.84
CA GLY A 51 -11.41 -19.36 4.28
C GLY A 51 -10.13 -18.78 4.87
N GLU A 52 -9.06 -18.67 4.08
CA GLU A 52 -7.77 -18.22 4.59
C GLU A 52 -7.83 -16.79 5.11
N ALA A 53 -7.08 -16.55 6.18
CA ALA A 53 -6.94 -15.22 6.74
C ALA A 53 -6.06 -14.36 5.83
N ILE A 54 -6.42 -13.08 5.67
CA ILE A 54 -5.62 -12.12 4.88
C ILE A 54 -4.17 -12.06 5.35
N ALA A 55 -3.92 -12.24 6.65
CA ALA A 55 -2.57 -12.29 7.20
C ALA A 55 -1.78 -13.51 6.73
N ALA A 56 -2.40 -14.68 6.64
CA ALA A 56 -1.76 -15.89 6.13
C ALA A 56 -1.44 -15.74 4.63
N ILE A 57 -2.41 -15.24 3.84
CA ILE A 57 -2.25 -14.96 2.41
C ILE A 57 -1.10 -13.95 2.18
N ALA A 58 -1.05 -12.89 2.98
CA ALA A 58 0.00 -11.88 2.91
C ALA A 58 1.39 -12.47 3.13
N THR A 59 1.54 -13.33 4.14
CA THR A 59 2.79 -14.05 4.43
C THR A 59 3.18 -14.99 3.29
N LEU A 60 2.22 -15.75 2.75
CA LEU A 60 2.46 -16.69 1.64
C LEU A 60 2.93 -16.00 0.36
N VAL A 61 2.36 -14.83 0.05
CA VAL A 61 2.70 -14.06 -1.16
C VAL A 61 3.92 -13.15 -0.94
N GLY A 62 4.30 -12.88 0.31
CA GLY A 62 5.43 -12.02 0.67
C GLY A 62 5.09 -10.52 0.57
N ILE A 63 3.84 -10.14 0.82
CA ILE A 63 3.36 -8.76 0.75
C ILE A 63 2.74 -8.32 2.07
N SER A 64 2.53 -7.01 2.24
CA SER A 64 1.90 -6.50 3.47
C SER A 64 0.40 -6.78 3.52
N TYR A 65 -0.14 -6.94 4.72
CA TYR A 65 -1.59 -7.09 4.96
C TYR A 65 -2.43 -6.03 4.23
N ALA A 66 -1.99 -4.77 4.30
CA ALA A 66 -2.70 -3.65 3.66
C ALA A 66 -2.73 -3.81 2.14
N GLN A 67 -1.62 -4.24 1.52
CA GLN A 67 -1.56 -4.51 0.08
C GLN A 67 -2.44 -5.70 -0.30
N THR A 68 -2.40 -6.80 0.47
CA THR A 68 -3.28 -7.95 0.27
C THR A 68 -4.75 -7.53 0.29
N ARG A 69 -5.15 -6.75 1.30
CA ARG A 69 -6.52 -6.25 1.45
C ARG A 69 -6.92 -5.34 0.29
N SER A 70 -6.06 -4.42 -0.14
CA SER A 70 -6.33 -3.57 -1.29
C SER A 70 -6.55 -4.40 -2.56
N CYS A 71 -5.66 -5.36 -2.85
CA CYS A 71 -5.79 -6.22 -4.02
C CYS A 71 -7.08 -7.05 -4.02
N LEU A 72 -7.50 -7.56 -2.86
CA LEU A 72 -8.78 -8.29 -2.75
C LEU A 72 -9.98 -7.38 -3.03
N ILE A 73 -9.98 -6.17 -2.48
CA ILE A 73 -11.05 -5.18 -2.71
C ILE A 73 -11.08 -4.76 -4.19
N GLU A 74 -9.93 -4.46 -4.78
CA GLU A 74 -9.81 -4.09 -6.20
C GLU A 74 -10.20 -5.25 -7.12
N ALA A 75 -10.00 -6.49 -6.71
CA ALA A 75 -10.48 -7.69 -7.39
C ALA A 75 -11.99 -7.94 -7.22
N GLY A 76 -12.71 -7.08 -6.49
CA GLY A 76 -14.16 -7.18 -6.27
C GLY A 76 -14.58 -8.16 -5.18
N VAL A 77 -13.64 -8.63 -4.36
CA VAL A 77 -13.95 -9.57 -3.26
C VAL A 77 -14.69 -8.83 -2.13
N GLN A 78 -15.82 -9.38 -1.72
CA GLN A 78 -16.53 -8.90 -0.54
C GLN A 78 -15.78 -9.29 0.73
N MET A 79 -15.38 -8.29 1.51
CA MET A 79 -14.66 -8.50 2.75
C MET A 79 -15.55 -9.16 3.79
N ARG A 80 -15.07 -10.26 4.37
CA ARG A 80 -15.64 -10.88 5.56
C ARG A 80 -15.68 -9.88 6.70
N LEU A 81 -16.82 -9.85 7.38
CA LEU A 81 -16.98 -9.14 8.64
C LEU A 81 -15.87 -9.62 9.58
N ARG A 82 -14.99 -8.71 9.98
CA ARG A 82 -14.08 -8.98 11.08
C ARG A 82 -14.99 -9.15 12.29
N GLY A 83 -14.96 -10.32 12.93
CA GLY A 83 -15.67 -10.52 14.19
C GLY A 83 -15.34 -9.35 15.09
N GLY A 84 -16.34 -8.51 15.37
CA GLY A 84 -16.17 -7.34 16.20
C GLY A 84 -15.70 -7.84 17.56
N ALA A 85 -14.50 -7.43 17.96
CA ALA A 85 -14.13 -7.49 19.36
C ALA A 85 -15.17 -6.64 20.10
N ARG A 86 -15.93 -7.30 20.97
CA ARG A 86 -16.78 -6.65 21.96
C ARG A 86 -15.90 -6.17 23.11
#